data_AF-A0A2E2SCW5-F1
#
_entry.id   AF-A0A2E2SCW5-F1
#
_cell.length_a   1.000
_cell.length_b   1.000
_cell.length_c   1.000
_cell.angle_alpha   90.00
_cell.angle_beta   90.00
_cell.angle_gamma   90.00
#
_symmetry.space_group_name_H-M   'P 1'
#
loop_
_entity.id
_entity.type
_entity.pdbx_description
1 polymer ?
#
loop_
_entity_poly.entity_id
_entity_poly.type
_entity_poly.pdbx_seq_one_letter_code
_entity_poly.pdbx_strand_id
1 'polypeptide(L)'
;MIRFLYTVYLDRRKIGVFKGSCNEFLSILNSVNLNLNNVSQIYFGQKLCDTEVFNKILSKKGIQLSARSEKSTDERGIFLTYEDCVDPKDRLMPQAFIEDDL
;
A
#
# COMPACT_ATOMS: atom_id res chain seq x y z
N MET A 1 -17.73 17.51 -2.95
CA MET A 1 -17.59 17.19 -4.39
C MET A 1 -16.28 16.44 -4.57
N ILE A 2 -16.31 15.17 -5.00
CA ILE A 2 -15.10 14.39 -5.29
C ILE A 2 -14.66 14.72 -6.71
N ARG A 3 -13.43 15.22 -6.89
CA ARG A 3 -12.93 15.64 -8.22
C ARG A 3 -12.19 14.54 -8.96
N PHE A 4 -11.53 13.61 -8.25
CA PHE A 4 -10.67 12.59 -8.86
C PHE A 4 -10.70 11.27 -8.08
N LEU A 5 -10.44 10.18 -8.78
CA LEU A 5 -10.11 8.87 -8.21
C LEU A 5 -8.60 8.64 -8.28
N TYR A 6 -8.09 7.97 -7.27
CA TYR A 6 -6.68 7.61 -7.09
C TYR A 6 -6.53 6.11 -7.07
N THR A 7 -5.43 5.60 -7.61
CA THR A 7 -5.18 4.16 -7.74
C THR A 7 -4.17 3.70 -6.70
N VAL A 8 -4.37 2.52 -6.12
CA VAL A 8 -3.36 1.89 -5.27
C VAL A 8 -2.79 0.67 -5.98
N TYR A 9 -1.46 0.63 -6.05
CA TYR A 9 -0.68 -0.46 -6.63
C TYR A 9 0.14 -1.14 -5.54
N LEU A 10 0.14 -2.47 -5.53
CA LEU A 10 1.04 -3.31 -4.73
C LEU A 10 1.87 -4.15 -5.71
N ASP A 11 3.20 -4.03 -5.67
CA ASP A 11 4.11 -4.74 -6.60
C ASP A 11 3.67 -4.66 -8.07
N ARG A 12 3.37 -3.43 -8.52
CA ARG A 12 2.87 -3.09 -9.88
C ARG A 12 1.48 -3.64 -10.23
N ARG A 13 0.79 -4.32 -9.32
CA ARG A 13 -0.60 -4.77 -9.50
C ARG A 13 -1.56 -3.78 -8.87
N LYS A 14 -2.59 -3.37 -9.62
CA LYS A 14 -3.67 -2.53 -9.08
C LYS A 14 -4.48 -3.34 -8.07
N ILE A 15 -4.59 -2.85 -6.85
CA ILE A 15 -5.36 -3.48 -5.77
C ILE A 15 -6.63 -2.70 -5.39
N GLY A 16 -6.74 -1.43 -5.79
CA GLY A 16 -7.93 -0.65 -5.49
C GLY A 16 -7.93 0.76 -6.06
N VAL A 17 -9.08 1.42 -5.94
CA VAL A 17 -9.27 2.85 -6.24
C VAL A 17 -10.04 3.53 -5.13
N PHE A 18 -9.71 4.78 -4.84
CA PHE A 18 -10.31 5.54 -3.75
C PHE A 18 -10.42 7.03 -4.08
N LYS A 19 -11.13 7.79 -3.23
CA LYS A 19 -11.46 9.20 -3.48
C LYS A 19 -10.53 10.17 -2.74
N GLY A 20 -9.39 9.69 -2.24
CA GLY A 20 -8.38 10.49 -1.55
C GLY A 20 -8.48 10.46 -0.02
N SER A 21 -9.46 9.75 0.56
CA SER A 21 -9.64 9.64 2.01
C SER A 21 -8.74 8.58 2.65
N CYS A 22 -8.39 8.78 3.92
CA CYS A 22 -7.60 7.78 4.66
C CYS A 22 -8.37 6.47 4.87
N ASN A 23 -9.67 6.57 5.17
CA ASN A 23 -10.48 5.39 5.47
C ASN A 23 -10.60 4.47 4.25
N GLU A 24 -10.80 5.02 3.07
CA GLU A 24 -10.86 4.20 1.84
C GLU A 24 -9.48 3.61 1.50
N PHE A 25 -8.41 4.39 1.66
CA PHE A 25 -7.05 3.87 1.44
C PHE A 25 -6.74 2.69 2.37
N LEU A 26 -7.00 2.82 3.68
CA LEU A 26 -6.81 1.75 4.65
C LEU A 26 -7.74 0.56 4.39
N SER A 27 -8.97 0.80 3.93
CA SER A 27 -9.89 -0.27 3.53
C SER A 27 -9.33 -1.08 2.36
N ILE A 28 -8.66 -0.44 1.40
CA ILE A 28 -7.99 -1.14 0.28
C ILE A 28 -6.84 -2.00 0.81
N LEU A 29 -6.00 -1.49 1.71
CA LEU A 29 -4.91 -2.28 2.29
C LEU A 29 -5.44 -3.49 3.05
N ASN A 30 -6.47 -3.30 3.88
CA ASN A 30 -7.12 -4.38 4.63
C ASN A 30 -7.73 -5.44 3.72
N SER A 31 -8.26 -5.07 2.54
CA SER A 31 -8.83 -6.03 1.58
C SER A 31 -7.82 -7.03 1.03
N VAL A 32 -6.51 -6.69 1.09
CA VAL A 32 -5.40 -7.56 0.70
C VAL A 32 -4.56 -8.01 1.90
N ASN A 33 -5.10 -7.91 3.14
CA ASN A 33 -4.43 -8.23 4.39
C ASN A 33 -3.07 -7.52 4.58
N LEU A 34 -2.91 -6.33 4.00
CA LEU A 34 -1.69 -5.54 4.10
C LEU A 34 -1.83 -4.50 5.21
N ASN A 35 -0.94 -4.54 6.20
CA ASN A 35 -0.84 -3.48 7.20
C ASN A 35 0.11 -2.39 6.70
N LEU A 36 -0.23 -1.12 6.90
CA LEU A 36 0.63 0.01 6.53
C LEU A 36 2.02 -0.05 7.20
N ASN A 37 2.13 -0.65 8.38
CA ASN A 37 3.43 -0.83 9.05
C ASN A 37 4.31 -1.90 8.41
N ASN A 38 3.71 -2.78 7.61
CA ASN A 38 4.43 -3.81 6.90
C ASN A 38 4.98 -3.26 5.58
N VAL A 39 4.39 -2.20 5.01
CA VAL A 39 4.87 -1.59 3.77
C VAL A 39 6.27 -0.99 3.94
N SER A 40 7.23 -1.46 3.14
CA SER A 40 8.62 -0.99 3.17
C SER A 40 8.79 0.37 2.53
N GLN A 41 8.21 0.57 1.34
CA GLN A 41 8.26 1.86 0.67
C GLN A 41 6.90 2.23 0.09
N ILE A 42 6.61 3.53 0.18
CA ILE A 42 5.43 4.14 -0.41
C ILE A 42 5.92 5.20 -1.38
N TYR A 43 5.60 5.03 -2.66
CA TYR A 43 5.79 6.06 -3.66
C TYR A 43 4.44 6.63 -4.05
N PHE A 44 4.41 7.92 -4.38
CA PHE A 44 3.16 8.56 -4.78
C PHE A 44 3.33 9.53 -5.94
N GLY A 45 2.32 9.57 -6.80
CA GLY A 45 2.22 10.52 -7.89
C GLY A 45 1.87 11.93 -7.43
N GLN A 46 2.31 12.92 -8.21
CA GLN A 46 2.19 14.35 -7.88
C GLN A 46 0.76 14.87 -7.67
N LYS A 47 -0.28 14.21 -8.22
CA LYS A 47 -1.67 14.64 -8.06
C LYS A 47 -2.31 14.20 -6.75
N LEU A 48 -1.57 13.50 -5.88
CA LEU A 48 -2.02 13.15 -4.53
C LEU A 48 -1.78 14.27 -3.51
N CYS A 49 -1.00 15.30 -3.84
CA CYS A 49 -0.85 16.49 -3.00
C CYS A 49 -2.23 17.07 -2.67
N ASP A 50 -2.40 17.56 -1.44
CA ASP A 50 -3.66 18.09 -0.88
C ASP A 50 -4.77 17.07 -0.58
N THR A 51 -4.57 15.78 -0.84
CA THR A 51 -5.51 14.74 -0.38
C THR A 51 -5.40 14.51 1.13
N GLU A 52 -6.47 13.98 1.74
CA GLU A 52 -6.43 13.60 3.16
C GLU A 52 -5.37 12.54 3.41
N VAL A 53 -5.29 11.53 2.54
CA VAL A 53 -4.27 10.47 2.62
C VAL A 53 -2.86 11.04 2.53
N PHE A 54 -2.63 12.07 1.70
CA PHE A 54 -1.35 12.74 1.64
C PHE A 54 -1.03 13.43 2.96
N ASN A 55 -1.92 14.28 3.44
CA ASN A 55 -1.70 15.09 4.64
C ASN A 55 -1.43 14.23 5.88
N LYS A 56 -2.10 13.07 6.00
CA LYS A 56 -2.00 12.22 7.20
C LYS A 56 -0.97 11.09 7.08
N ILE A 57 -0.74 10.55 5.87
CA ILE A 57 0.05 9.33 5.66
C ILE A 57 1.24 9.60 4.72
N LEU A 58 0.99 10.01 3.48
CA LEU A 58 2.04 10.07 2.46
C LEU A 58 3.09 11.14 2.74
N SER A 59 2.71 12.26 3.35
CA SER A 59 3.64 13.34 3.73
C SER A 59 4.70 12.89 4.76
N LYS A 60 4.40 11.83 5.53
CA LYS A 60 5.27 11.33 6.61
C LYS A 60 6.06 10.09 6.22
N LYS A 61 5.50 9.23 5.37
CA LYS A 61 6.05 7.91 5.03
C LYS A 61 6.36 7.74 3.53
N GLY A 62 5.87 8.62 2.68
CA GLY A 62 5.93 8.47 1.23
C GLY A 62 7.05 9.27 0.57
N ILE A 63 7.45 8.81 -0.61
CA ILE A 63 8.38 9.49 -1.50
C ILE A 63 7.61 9.94 -2.76
N GLN A 64 7.62 11.24 -3.04
CA GLN A 64 6.99 11.76 -4.24
C GLN A 64 7.81 11.35 -5.47
N LEU A 65 7.15 10.78 -6.47
CA LEU A 65 7.77 10.47 -7.75
C LEU A 65 7.93 11.75 -8.56
N SER A 66 9.16 12.02 -9.02
CA SER A 66 9.43 13.19 -9.85
C SER A 66 8.85 12.97 -11.25
N ALA A 67 8.31 14.03 -11.86
CA ALA A 67 7.80 13.98 -13.24
C ALA A 67 8.88 13.62 -14.29
N ARG A 68 10.17 13.66 -13.91
CA ARG A 68 11.31 13.31 -14.78
C ARG A 68 11.73 11.84 -14.68
N SER A 69 11.35 11.15 -13.61
CA SER A 69 11.58 9.71 -13.43
C SER A 69 10.44 8.94 -14.10
N GLU A 70 10.70 8.52 -15.33
CA GLU A 70 9.93 7.58 -16.15
C GLU A 70 8.64 8.11 -16.80
N LYS A 71 8.65 8.05 -18.14
CA LYS A 71 7.50 8.23 -19.03
C LYS A 71 6.43 7.13 -18.80
N SER A 72 5.80 7.02 -17.63
CA SER A 72 4.68 6.05 -17.44
C SER A 72 4.05 6.00 -16.06
N THR A 73 4.47 6.80 -15.08
CA THR A 73 4.03 6.57 -13.70
C THR A 73 2.72 7.31 -13.42
N ASP A 74 1.67 6.58 -13.01
CA ASP A 74 0.34 7.14 -12.71
C ASP A 74 0.47 8.31 -11.71
N GLU A 75 0.20 9.53 -12.19
CA GLU A 75 0.28 10.74 -11.38
C GLU A 75 -0.71 10.74 -10.20
N ARG A 76 -1.71 9.86 -10.23
CA ARG A 76 -2.70 9.64 -9.17
C ARG A 76 -2.51 8.30 -8.46
N GLY A 77 -1.39 7.64 -8.70
CA GLY A 77 -1.05 6.33 -8.14
C GLY A 77 -0.33 6.44 -6.79
N ILE A 78 -0.71 5.58 -5.85
CA ILE A 78 0.13 5.18 -4.71
C ILE A 78 0.73 3.82 -5.06
N PHE A 79 2.04 3.68 -4.96
CA PHE A 79 2.77 2.45 -5.21
C PHE A 79 3.38 1.95 -3.92
N LEU A 80 3.04 0.74 -3.55
CA LEU A 80 3.46 0.09 -2.32
C LEU A 80 4.43 -1.04 -2.69
N THR A 81 5.55 -1.09 -2.00
CA THR A 81 6.47 -2.23 -2.01
C THR A 81 6.54 -2.84 -0.63
N TYR A 82 6.71 -4.15 -0.59
CA TYR A 82 6.82 -4.92 0.63
C TYR A 82 8.15 -5.68 0.64
N GLU A 83 9.02 -5.42 1.61
CA GLU A 83 10.12 -6.33 1.95
C GLU A 83 9.55 -7.44 2.84
N ASP A 84 9.99 -8.66 2.58
CA ASP A 84 9.54 -9.91 3.21
C ASP A 84 8.20 -10.45 2.77
N CYS A 85 8.22 -10.99 1.55
CA CYS A 85 7.45 -12.15 1.13
C CYS A 85 7.38 -13.21 2.25
N VAL A 86 6.36 -13.12 3.09
CA VAL A 86 5.77 -14.26 3.78
C VAL A 86 4.31 -14.22 3.38
N ASP A 87 3.94 -15.15 2.49
CA ASP A 87 2.55 -15.32 2.08
C ASP A 87 1.71 -15.43 3.37
N PRO A 88 0.58 -14.73 3.52
CA PRO A 88 -0.28 -14.91 4.69
C PRO A 88 -0.74 -16.37 4.86
N LYS A 89 -0.61 -17.21 3.81
CA LYS A 89 -0.77 -18.67 3.90
C LYS A 89 0.36 -19.38 4.66
N ASP A 90 1.57 -18.84 4.70
CA ASP A 90 2.71 -19.42 5.42
C ASP A 90 2.65 -19.18 6.94
N ARG A 91 1.79 -18.27 7.42
CA ARG A 91 1.54 -18.09 8.87
C ARG A 91 0.55 -19.10 9.46
N LEU A 92 0.00 -20.01 8.67
CA LEU A 92 -1.00 -21.01 9.09
C LEU A 92 -0.46 -22.44 9.19
N MET A 93 0.86 -22.62 9.38
CA MET A 93 1.33 -23.87 9.96
C MET A 93 1.25 -23.74 11.49
N PRO A 94 0.34 -24.44 12.19
CA PRO A 94 0.53 -24.63 13.61
C PRO A 94 1.90 -25.28 13.79
N GLN A 95 2.74 -24.71 14.64
CA GLN A 95 3.87 -25.44 15.21
C GLN A 95 3.30 -26.77 15.69
N ALA A 96 3.68 -27.87 15.04
CA ALA A 96 3.47 -29.18 15.61
C ALA A 96 4.16 -29.12 16.97
N PHE A 97 3.37 -29.09 18.03
CA PHE A 97 3.81 -29.52 19.34
C PHE A 97 4.35 -30.92 19.12
N ILE A 98 5.67 -31.06 19.07
CA ILE A 98 6.29 -32.34 19.33
C ILE A 98 6.16 -32.46 20.84
N GLU A 99 5.03 -33.05 21.27
CA GLU A 99 4.95 -33.66 22.59
C GLU A 99 6.04 -34.72 22.67
N ASP A 100 6.84 -34.57 23.71
CA ASP A 100 7.69 -35.60 24.31
C ASP A 100 6.89 -36.91 24.43
N ASP A 101 7.39 -38.01 23.85
CA ASP A 101 7.18 -39.39 24.31
C ASP A 101 7.92 -40.38 23.39
N LEU A 102 9.16 -40.74 23.75
CA LEU A 102 9.60 -42.11 24.14
C LEU A 102 11.11 -42.20 24.37
#